data_AF-A0A3B9L5H9-F1
#
_entry.id   AF-A0A3B9L5H9-F1
#
_cell.length_a   1.000
_cell.length_b   1.000
_cell.length_c   1.000
_cell.angle_alpha   90.00
_cell.angle_beta   90.00
_cell.angle_gamma   90.00
#
_symmetry.space_group_name_H-M   'P 1'
#
loop_
_entity.id
_entity.type
_entity.pdbx_description
1 polymer ?
#
loop_
_entity_poly.entity_id
_entity_poly.type
_entity_poly.pdbx_seq_one_letter_code
_entity_poly.pdbx_strand_id
1 'polypeptide(L)'
;MCSTLFLASHAVAALQSIPPLESAVTDLTHTLSAQEQQALATKLSTFSTEKGSQIAVLIVPTTQPEDIAQYSIRVAETWKIG
;
A
#
# COMPACT_ATOMS: atom_id res chain seq x y z
N MET A 1 25.60 -44.08 16.58
CA MET A 1 24.59 -43.21 17.22
C MET A 1 24.28 -42.10 16.22
N CYS A 2 23.18 -42.25 15.46
CA CYS A 2 22.81 -41.34 14.37
C CYS A 2 22.02 -40.17 14.98
N SER A 3 22.69 -39.06 15.23
CA SER A 3 22.04 -37.85 15.76
C SER A 3 21.42 -37.08 14.59
N THR A 4 20.15 -37.35 14.30
CA THR A 4 19.37 -36.63 13.29
C THR A 4 19.07 -35.21 13.78
N LEU A 5 19.76 -34.24 13.19
CA LEU A 5 19.51 -32.82 13.39
C LEU A 5 18.26 -32.41 12.59
N PHE A 6 17.16 -32.11 13.29
CA PHE A 6 15.94 -31.59 12.68
C PHE A 6 16.09 -30.07 12.51
N LEU A 7 16.34 -29.58 11.29
CA LEU A 7 16.26 -28.16 10.97
C LEU A 7 14.77 -27.80 10.78
N ALA A 8 14.19 -27.08 11.73
CA ALA A 8 12.87 -26.48 11.57
C ALA A 8 12.98 -25.20 10.72
N SER A 9 12.58 -25.28 9.45
CA SER A 9 12.45 -24.12 8.56
C SER A 9 11.35 -23.18 9.08
N HIS A 10 11.74 -22.03 9.63
CA HIS A 10 10.81 -20.95 9.94
C HIS A 10 10.50 -20.19 8.65
N ALA A 11 9.27 -20.32 8.14
CA ALA A 11 8.79 -19.48 7.05
C ALA A 11 8.52 -18.07 7.60
N VAL A 12 9.43 -17.13 7.34
CA VAL A 12 9.21 -15.71 7.62
C VAL A 12 8.27 -15.19 6.53
N ALA A 13 7.07 -14.75 6.91
CA ALA A 13 6.15 -14.11 5.96
C ALA A 13 6.78 -12.81 5.44
N ALA A 14 6.82 -12.64 4.11
CA ALA A 14 7.37 -11.44 3.48
C ALA A 14 6.43 -10.24 3.68
N LEU A 15 7.01 -9.03 3.82
CA LEU A 15 6.23 -7.80 3.90
C LEU A 15 5.52 -7.51 2.59
N GLN A 16 4.36 -6.86 2.69
CA GLN A 16 3.61 -6.43 1.52
C GLN A 16 4.42 -5.39 0.71
N SER A 17 4.41 -5.52 -0.61
CA SER A 17 5.02 -4.57 -1.52
C SER A 17 4.24 -3.25 -1.56
N ILE A 18 4.94 -2.15 -1.83
CA ILE A 18 4.32 -0.85 -2.09
C ILE A 18 4.15 -0.72 -3.61
N PRO A 19 2.93 -0.54 -4.14
CA PRO A 19 2.73 -0.30 -5.57
C PRO A 19 3.31 1.07 -5.97
N PRO A 20 3.69 1.27 -7.25
CA PRO A 20 4.09 2.59 -7.72
C PRO A 20 2.94 3.58 -7.63
N LEU A 21 3.24 4.85 -7.33
CA LEU A 21 2.26 5.93 -7.37
C LEU A 21 2.03 6.37 -8.82
N GLU A 22 1.04 5.79 -9.48
CA GLU A 22 0.65 6.15 -10.86
C GLU A 22 -0.50 7.16 -10.90
N SER A 23 -1.35 7.16 -9.86
CA SER A 23 -2.45 8.09 -9.71
C SER A 23 -2.73 8.38 -8.24
N ALA A 24 -3.55 9.39 -7.94
CA ALA A 24 -3.97 9.69 -6.59
C ALA A 24 -4.82 8.57 -5.94
N VAL A 25 -5.31 7.59 -6.71
CA VAL A 25 -6.08 6.45 -6.17
C VAL A 25 -5.58 5.14 -6.76
N THR A 26 -5.04 4.28 -5.90
CA THR A 26 -4.63 2.92 -6.25
C THR A 26 -5.51 1.93 -5.48
N ASP A 27 -6.30 1.14 -6.20
CA ASP A 27 -7.18 0.12 -5.63
C ASP A 27 -6.75 -1.27 -6.10
N LEU A 28 -6.16 -2.06 -5.20
CA LEU A 28 -5.74 -3.44 -5.45
C LEU A 28 -6.78 -4.49 -5.05
N THR A 29 -7.94 -4.06 -4.54
CA THR A 29 -9.04 -4.94 -4.09
C THR A 29 -10.23 -4.90 -5.04
N HIS A 30 -10.20 -4.05 -6.06
CA HIS A 30 -11.32 -3.82 -6.98
C HIS A 30 -12.61 -3.46 -6.24
N THR A 31 -12.48 -2.69 -5.17
CA THR A 31 -13.60 -2.22 -4.36
C THR A 31 -14.33 -1.07 -5.06
N LEU A 32 -13.61 -0.25 -5.81
CA LEU A 32 -14.15 0.86 -6.58
C LEU A 32 -14.36 0.44 -8.04
N SER A 33 -15.48 0.84 -8.63
CA SER A 33 -15.63 0.82 -10.08
C SER A 33 -14.67 1.82 -10.73
N ALA A 34 -14.37 1.63 -12.02
CA ALA A 34 -13.51 2.54 -12.77
C ALA A 34 -14.03 3.99 -12.75
N GLN A 35 -15.35 4.18 -12.76
CA GLN A 35 -15.96 5.51 -12.69
C GLN A 35 -15.76 6.15 -11.30
N GLU A 36 -15.92 5.38 -10.22
CA GLU A 36 -15.69 5.87 -8.85
C GLU A 36 -14.23 6.19 -8.61
N GLN A 37 -13.32 5.33 -9.08
CA GLN A 37 -11.88 5.56 -8.99
C GLN A 37 -11.48 6.85 -9.72
N GLN A 38 -11.97 7.05 -10.95
CA GLN A 38 -11.69 8.25 -11.73
C GLN A 38 -12.28 9.52 -11.07
N ALA A 39 -13.51 9.45 -10.58
CA ALA A 39 -14.15 10.58 -9.90
C ALA A 39 -13.39 10.97 -8.63
N LEU A 40 -12.95 9.99 -7.83
CA LEU A 40 -12.16 10.21 -6.63
C LEU A 40 -10.78 10.76 -6.96
N ALA A 41 -10.08 10.19 -7.95
CA ALA A 41 -8.77 10.66 -8.37
C ALA A 41 -8.82 12.13 -8.84
N THR A 42 -9.82 12.50 -9.64
CA THR A 42 -10.03 13.90 -10.06
C THR A 42 -10.25 14.80 -8.85
N LYS A 43 -11.11 14.41 -7.92
CA LYS A 43 -11.39 15.21 -6.70
C LYS A 43 -10.13 15.43 -5.85
N LEU A 44 -9.33 14.39 -5.65
CA LEU A 44 -8.09 14.48 -4.87
C LEU A 44 -7.02 15.32 -5.57
N SER A 45 -6.91 15.20 -6.90
CA SER A 45 -6.00 16.03 -7.69
C SER A 45 -6.39 17.51 -7.64
N THR A 46 -7.67 17.84 -7.78
CA THR A 46 -8.17 19.21 -7.65
C THR A 46 -7.90 19.76 -6.26
N PHE A 47 -8.22 19.00 -5.21
CA PHE A 47 -7.94 19.42 -3.84
C PHE A 47 -6.45 19.68 -3.59
N SER A 48 -5.58 18.80 -4.08
CA SER A 48 -4.14 18.93 -3.93
C SER A 48 -3.60 20.18 -4.64
N THR A 49 -4.17 20.49 -5.81
CA THR A 49 -3.84 21.71 -6.57
C THR A 49 -4.28 22.97 -5.84
N GLU A 50 -5.45 22.96 -5.21
CA GLU A 50 -6.02 24.13 -4.52
C GLU A 50 -5.37 24.41 -3.16
N LYS A 51 -4.96 23.37 -2.42
CA LYS A 51 -4.41 23.49 -1.06
C LYS A 51 -2.90 23.40 -1.00
N GLY A 52 -2.26 22.88 -2.05
CA GLY A 52 -0.81 22.65 -2.10
C GLY A 52 -0.35 21.38 -1.36
N SER A 53 -1.26 20.65 -0.71
CA SER A 53 -0.96 19.39 -0.02
C SER A 53 -1.40 18.20 -0.86
N GLN A 54 -0.50 17.25 -1.11
CA GLN A 54 -0.82 16.07 -1.90
C GLN A 54 -1.63 15.04 -1.08
N ILE A 55 -2.71 14.51 -1.67
CA ILE A 55 -3.50 13.42 -1.08
C ILE A 55 -3.55 12.24 -2.04
N ALA A 56 -3.24 11.05 -1.52
CA ALA A 56 -3.42 9.78 -2.23
C ALA A 56 -4.19 8.77 -1.38
N VAL A 57 -4.86 7.84 -2.06
CA VAL A 57 -5.63 6.73 -1.47
C VAL A 57 -5.06 5.42 -2.00
N LEU A 58 -4.69 4.53 -1.09
CA LEU A 58 -4.25 3.17 -1.41
C LEU A 58 -5.20 2.17 -0.73
N ILE A 59 -5.78 1.26 -1.52
CA ILE A 59 -6.60 0.15 -1.03
C ILE A 59 -5.85 -1.15 -1.31
N VAL A 60 -5.57 -1.90 -0.24
CA VAL A 60 -4.82 -3.17 -0.27
C VAL A 60 -5.64 -4.28 0.36
N PRO A 61 -5.51 -5.54 -0.09
CA PRO A 61 -6.24 -6.66 0.49
C PRO A 61 -5.82 -6.97 1.93
N THR A 62 -4.56 -6.69 2.28
CA THR A 62 -4.02 -6.85 3.63
C THR A 62 -2.72 -6.07 3.77
N THR A 63 -2.39 -5.66 5.00
CA THR A 63 -1.04 -5.18 5.36
C THR A 63 -0.22 -6.27 6.07
N GLN A 64 -0.84 -7.38 6.45
CA GLN A 64 -0.17 -8.46 7.17
C GLN A 64 1.00 -9.03 6.35
N PRO A 65 2.10 -9.43 7.01
CA PRO A 65 2.31 -9.48 8.47
C PRO A 65 2.69 -8.13 9.11
N GLU A 66 2.67 -7.03 8.35
CA GLU A 66 3.03 -5.70 8.81
C GLU A 66 1.86 -4.99 9.52
N ASP A 67 2.20 -4.22 10.55
CA ASP A 67 1.27 -3.27 11.17
C ASP A 67 0.89 -2.16 10.17
N ILE A 68 -0.38 -1.75 10.16
CA ILE A 68 -0.87 -0.77 9.20
C ILE A 68 -0.15 0.58 9.31
N ALA A 69 0.23 1.03 10.52
CA ALA A 69 0.94 2.30 10.68
C ALA A 69 2.35 2.23 10.08
N GLN A 70 3.05 1.11 10.24
CA GLN A 70 4.36 0.89 9.62
C GLN A 70 4.26 0.79 8.10
N TYR A 71 3.27 0.05 7.59
CA TYR A 71 3.00 0.00 6.16
C TYR A 71 2.71 1.40 5.59
N SER A 72 1.87 2.20 6.26
CA SER A 72 1.55 3.57 5.85
C SER A 72 2.76 4.50 5.82
N ILE A 73 3.71 4.36 6.75
CA ILE A 73 4.98 5.12 6.72
C ILE A 73 5.78 4.75 5.46
N ARG A 74 5.96 3.45 5.18
CA ARG A 74 6.66 2.98 3.96
C ARG A 74 5.98 3.48 2.68
N VAL A 75 4.64 3.49 2.65
CA VAL A 75 3.88 4.07 1.53
C VAL A 75 4.26 5.54 1.35
N ALA A 76 4.13 6.35 2.40
CA ALA A 76 4.42 7.79 2.33
C ALA A 76 5.88 8.07 1.92
N GLU A 77 6.84 7.31 2.48
CA GLU A 77 8.26 7.41 2.14
C GLU A 77 8.56 7.01 0.70
N THR A 78 7.90 5.97 0.18
CA THR A 78 8.09 5.47 -1.19
C THR A 78 7.48 6.45 -2.19
N TRP A 79 6.29 6.96 -1.88
CA TRP A 79 5.53 7.85 -2.76
C TRP A 79 5.99 9.31 -2.68
N LYS A 80 6.82 9.67 -1.69
CA LYS A 80 7.34 11.03 -1.47
C LYS A 80 6.23 12.09 -1.45
N ILE A 81 5.08 11.73 -0.89
CA ILE A 81 3.92 12.61 -0.74
C ILE A 81 4.22 13.65 0.35
N GLY A 82 3.97 14.91 0.05
CA GLY A 82 4.19 16.07 0.93
C GLY A 82 3.25 17.22 0.60
#